data_AF-A0A5D0NYZ9-F1
#
_entry.id   AF-A0A5D0NYZ9-F1
#
_cell.length_a   1.000
_cell.length_b   1.000
_cell.length_c   1.000
_cell.angle_alpha   90.00
_cell.angle_beta   90.00
_cell.angle_gamma   90.00
#
_symmetry.space_group_name_H-M   'P 1'
#
loop_
_entity.id
_entity.type
_entity.pdbx_description
1 polymer ?
#
loop_
_entity_poly.entity_id
_entity_poly.type
_entity_poly.pdbx_seq_one_letter_code
_entity_poly.pdbx_strand_id
1 'polypeptide(L)'
;MSGFPFVVSVHDVAPDTASAARRWLADLDERGVPGTLLLIPGPFGDGPALPDDADLVEDLHAAARRGHELALHGYRHEGVPGGTPWRRGVNRVLVRGAGEFWTLTEEQARQRLRAGLESLADAGIDVVGFTPPGWLASPGTRHALAALGFAYWTSHLAVHRLPGGPIRRMPALSHRPGGTGERAGARLMVDAARTFARLRMPFRIALHPADLTRPGLRRAALSAIDLTVAAGGRPTTYRALVGA
;
A
#
# COMPACT_ATOMS: atom_id res chain seq x y z
N MET A 1 -6.59 1.05 -30.03
CA MET A 1 -7.51 0.75 -28.90
C MET A 1 -6.94 1.39 -27.64
N SER A 2 -7.72 2.19 -26.91
CA SER A 2 -7.24 2.90 -25.70
C SER A 2 -6.99 1.92 -24.55
N GLY A 3 -5.78 1.94 -23.96
CA GLY A 3 -5.40 1.12 -22.79
C GLY A 3 -6.28 1.37 -21.54
N PHE A 4 -6.20 0.50 -20.53
CA PHE A 4 -6.85 0.69 -19.22
C PHE A 4 -5.81 0.82 -18.10
N PRO A 5 -6.01 1.67 -17.08
CA PRO A 5 -5.00 1.86 -16.03
C PRO A 5 -4.97 0.67 -15.04
N PHE A 6 -3.79 0.35 -14.54
CA PHE A 6 -3.61 -0.47 -13.33
C PHE A 6 -2.48 0.11 -12.48
N VAL A 7 -2.51 -0.14 -11.17
CA VAL A 7 -1.47 0.33 -10.23
C VAL A 7 -0.81 -0.87 -9.57
N VAL A 8 0.50 -0.78 -9.37
CA VAL A 8 1.25 -1.72 -8.52
C VAL A 8 1.73 -0.96 -7.29
N SER A 9 1.43 -1.47 -6.09
CA SER A 9 1.92 -0.88 -4.84
C SER A 9 2.80 -1.86 -4.08
N VAL A 10 3.93 -1.36 -3.56
CA VAL A 10 4.84 -2.08 -2.66
C VAL A 10 4.47 -1.67 -1.24
N HIS A 11 3.93 -2.62 -0.49
CA HIS A 11 3.43 -2.42 0.86
C HIS A 11 4.54 -2.52 1.90
N ASP A 12 4.24 -1.97 3.08
CA ASP A 12 5.02 -2.11 4.30
C ASP A 12 6.49 -1.73 4.13
N VAL A 13 6.78 -0.60 3.47
CA VAL A 13 8.15 -0.12 3.27
C VAL A 13 8.63 0.60 4.53
N ALA A 14 9.60 0.00 5.21
CA ALA A 14 10.22 0.44 6.45
C ALA A 14 11.67 -0.08 6.52
N PRO A 15 12.51 0.38 7.47
CA PRO A 15 13.88 -0.13 7.63
C PRO A 15 13.96 -1.66 7.69
N ASP A 16 13.11 -2.31 8.50
CA ASP A 16 13.09 -3.76 8.68
C ASP A 16 12.70 -4.55 7.41
N THR A 17 12.07 -3.89 6.44
CA THR A 17 11.63 -4.47 5.17
C THR A 17 12.35 -3.88 3.95
N ALA A 18 13.39 -3.07 4.15
CA ALA A 18 14.09 -2.35 3.09
C ALA A 18 14.65 -3.29 2.01
N SER A 19 15.22 -4.43 2.41
CA SER A 19 15.73 -5.45 1.47
C SER A 19 14.64 -6.01 0.54
N ALA A 20 13.45 -6.25 1.09
CA ALA A 20 12.29 -6.70 0.33
C ALA A 20 11.77 -5.61 -0.60
N ALA A 21 11.70 -4.36 -0.12
CA ALA A 21 11.31 -3.21 -0.93
C ALA A 21 12.26 -3.03 -2.13
N ARG A 22 13.58 -3.10 -1.92
CA ARG A 22 14.61 -3.05 -2.98
C ARG A 22 14.42 -4.15 -4.01
N ARG A 23 14.14 -5.39 -3.59
CA ARG A 23 13.91 -6.50 -4.53
C ARG A 23 12.66 -6.29 -5.38
N TRP A 24 11.56 -5.83 -4.76
CA TRP A 24 10.35 -5.51 -5.51
C TRP A 24 10.56 -4.34 -6.47
N LEU A 25 11.28 -3.32 -6.03
CA LEU A 25 11.60 -2.17 -6.85
C LEU A 25 12.41 -2.57 -8.09
N ALA A 26 13.46 -3.39 -7.90
CA ALA A 26 14.22 -3.96 -9.01
C ALA A 26 13.33 -4.77 -9.98
N ASP A 27 12.39 -5.56 -9.46
CA ASP A 27 11.45 -6.31 -10.29
C ASP A 27 10.53 -5.42 -11.14
N LEU A 28 10.14 -4.25 -10.61
CA LEU A 28 9.32 -3.27 -11.30
C LEU A 28 10.14 -2.46 -12.33
N ASP A 29 11.35 -2.06 -11.96
CA ASP A 29 12.31 -1.37 -12.82
C ASP A 29 12.64 -2.22 -14.07
N GLU A 30 12.91 -3.52 -13.88
CA GLU A 30 13.13 -4.50 -14.97
C GLU A 30 11.96 -4.54 -15.99
N ARG A 31 10.74 -4.18 -15.55
CA ARG A 31 9.52 -4.20 -16.35
C ARG A 31 9.09 -2.81 -16.86
N GLY A 32 9.80 -1.75 -16.48
CA GLY A 32 9.38 -0.38 -16.75
C GLY A 32 8.01 -0.04 -16.15
N VAL A 33 7.66 -0.65 -15.02
CA VAL A 33 6.36 -0.45 -14.34
C VAL A 33 6.56 0.52 -13.17
N PRO A 34 5.99 1.74 -13.21
CA PRO A 34 5.99 2.59 -12.03
C PRO A 34 5.19 1.95 -10.89
N GLY A 35 5.74 2.03 -9.68
CA GLY A 35 5.14 1.53 -8.46
C GLY A 35 4.86 2.65 -7.46
N THR A 36 3.92 2.43 -6.55
CA THR A 36 3.72 3.28 -5.37
C THR A 36 4.24 2.56 -4.12
N LEU A 37 5.28 3.09 -3.50
CA LEU A 37 5.87 2.59 -2.26
C LEU A 37 5.08 3.15 -1.06
N LEU A 38 4.56 2.26 -0.23
CA LEU A 38 3.70 2.59 0.90
C LEU A 38 4.54 2.57 2.18
N LEU A 39 4.88 3.76 2.66
CA LEU A 39 5.88 4.00 3.69
C LEU A 39 5.28 3.92 5.10
N ILE A 40 5.97 3.22 6.01
CA ILE A 40 5.71 3.23 7.45
C ILE A 40 6.86 4.03 8.10
N PRO A 41 6.63 5.30 8.47
CA PRO A 41 7.71 6.19 8.87
C PRO A 41 8.17 6.04 10.33
N GLY A 42 7.28 5.60 11.23
CA GLY A 42 7.66 5.30 12.61
C GLY A 42 8.37 3.94 12.74
N PRO A 43 8.84 3.58 13.95
CA PRO A 43 9.45 2.29 14.20
C PRO A 43 8.52 1.13 13.83
N PHE A 44 9.05 0.15 13.11
CA PHE A 44 8.31 -1.01 12.60
C PHE A 44 9.17 -2.28 12.70
N GLY A 45 8.59 -3.36 13.24
CA GLY A 45 9.36 -4.55 13.58
C GLY A 45 10.40 -4.24 14.64
N ASP A 46 11.63 -4.72 14.43
CA ASP A 46 12.80 -4.40 15.27
C ASP A 46 13.64 -3.24 14.69
N GLY A 47 13.17 -2.61 13.61
CA GLY A 47 13.87 -1.53 12.91
C GLY A 47 13.64 -0.14 13.54
N PRO A 48 14.55 0.82 13.27
CA PRO A 48 14.39 2.21 13.70
C PRO A 48 13.23 2.91 12.97
N ALA A 49 12.99 4.19 13.28
CA ALA A 49 12.12 5.02 12.45
C ALA A 49 12.78 5.24 11.08
N LEU A 50 11.97 5.42 10.04
CA LEU A 50 12.44 5.57 8.66
C LEU A 50 13.48 6.69 8.48
N PRO A 51 13.34 7.88 9.11
CA PRO A 51 14.33 8.96 8.94
C PRO A 51 15.72 8.64 9.50
N ASP A 52 15.80 7.68 10.42
CA ASP A 52 17.05 7.25 11.04
C ASP A 52 17.80 6.21 10.18
N ASP A 53 17.20 5.72 9.09
CA ASP A 53 17.82 4.81 8.12
C ASP A 53 18.20 5.56 6.84
N ALA A 54 19.42 6.11 6.82
CA ALA A 54 19.93 6.92 5.72
C ALA A 54 19.95 6.17 4.37
N ASP A 55 20.26 4.86 4.39
CA ASP A 55 20.32 4.04 3.18
C ASP A 55 18.92 3.88 2.57
N LEU A 56 17.92 3.59 3.40
CA LEU A 56 16.54 3.52 2.93
C LEU A 56 16.05 4.89 2.42
N VAL A 57 16.37 5.98 3.11
CA VAL A 57 15.99 7.33 2.66
C VAL A 57 16.59 7.64 1.29
N GLU A 58 17.87 7.33 1.06
CA GLU A 58 18.51 7.50 -0.25
C GLU A 58 17.82 6.68 -1.35
N ASP A 59 17.50 5.41 -1.06
CA ASP A 59 16.79 4.53 -1.98
C ASP A 59 15.39 5.06 -2.36
N LEU A 60 14.66 5.61 -1.40
CA LEU A 60 13.33 6.19 -1.62
C LEU A 60 13.40 7.43 -2.51
N HIS A 61 14.37 8.30 -2.27
CA HIS A 61 14.63 9.46 -3.13
C HIS A 61 15.04 9.03 -4.54
N ALA A 62 15.88 8.00 -4.66
CA ALA A 62 16.26 7.43 -5.95
C ALA A 62 15.07 6.81 -6.69
N ALA A 63 14.18 6.11 -5.97
CA ALA A 63 12.94 5.55 -6.53
C ALA A 63 12.02 6.67 -7.04
N ALA A 64 11.83 7.73 -6.26
CA ALA A 64 11.01 8.87 -6.66
C ALA A 64 11.54 9.54 -7.94
N ARG A 65 12.87 9.73 -8.05
CA ARG A 65 13.51 10.27 -9.28
C ARG A 65 13.29 9.39 -10.52
N ARG A 66 13.11 8.07 -10.35
CA ARG A 66 12.78 7.14 -11.44
C ARG A 66 11.29 7.10 -11.80
N GLY A 67 10.45 7.88 -11.12
CA GLY A 67 9.02 7.99 -11.41
C GLY A 67 8.14 7.07 -10.55
N HIS A 68 8.69 6.45 -9.51
CA HIS A 68 7.88 5.80 -8.48
C HIS A 68 7.21 6.85 -7.59
N GLU A 69 6.06 6.49 -7.02
CA GLU A 69 5.39 7.33 -6.04
C GLU A 69 5.73 6.86 -4.62
N LEU A 70 5.86 7.83 -3.71
CA LEU A 70 5.91 7.58 -2.26
C LEU A 70 4.55 7.98 -1.65
N ALA A 71 3.99 7.14 -0.79
CA ALA A 71 2.72 7.40 -0.12
C ALA A 71 2.73 6.87 1.32
N LEU A 72 1.96 7.49 2.21
CA LEU A 72 1.92 7.12 3.63
C LEU A 72 1.10 5.82 3.84
N HIS A 73 1.59 4.93 4.70
CA HIS A 73 0.98 3.64 5.05
C HIS A 73 0.70 3.46 6.55
N GLY A 74 0.32 4.54 7.23
CA GLY A 74 0.16 4.58 8.68
C GLY A 74 1.40 5.18 9.35
N TYR A 75 1.54 4.99 10.67
CA TYR A 75 2.71 5.50 11.40
C TYR A 75 3.62 4.36 11.88
N ARG A 76 3.08 3.41 12.66
CA ARG A 76 3.83 2.25 13.19
C ARG A 76 3.27 0.90 12.77
N HIS A 77 2.12 0.89 12.07
CA HIS A 77 1.38 -0.33 11.75
C HIS A 77 1.02 -1.16 13.01
N GLU A 78 0.88 -0.51 14.16
CA GLU A 78 0.45 -1.11 15.42
C GLU A 78 -1.08 -1.08 15.54
N GLY A 79 -1.69 -2.19 15.96
CA GLY A 79 -3.08 -2.18 16.43
C GLY A 79 -3.16 -1.45 17.78
N VAL A 80 -4.00 -0.42 17.88
CA VAL A 80 -4.06 0.44 19.08
C VAL A 80 -4.40 -0.37 20.35
N PRO A 81 -3.57 -0.35 21.40
CA PRO A 81 -3.97 -0.83 22.73
C PRO A 81 -4.89 0.21 23.39
N GLY A 82 -6.12 -0.16 23.74
CA GLY A 82 -7.06 0.75 24.41
C GLY A 82 -8.51 0.29 24.58
N GLY A 83 -8.89 -0.89 24.08
CA GLY A 83 -10.22 -1.47 24.33
C GLY A 83 -10.33 -2.15 25.69
N THR A 84 -11.53 -2.10 26.29
CA THR A 84 -11.92 -2.83 27.50
C THR A 84 -11.51 -4.32 27.46
N PRO A 85 -11.27 -4.98 28.62
CA PRO A 85 -10.70 -6.34 28.68
C PRO A 85 -11.41 -7.38 27.81
N TRP A 86 -12.75 -7.29 27.68
CA TRP A 86 -13.55 -8.17 26.83
C TRP A 86 -13.26 -7.99 25.31
N ARG A 87 -12.85 -6.78 24.88
CA ARG A 87 -12.45 -6.49 23.49
C ARG A 87 -11.03 -6.97 23.18
N ARG A 88 -10.19 -7.22 24.20
CA ARG A 88 -8.82 -7.75 24.00
C ARG A 88 -8.83 -9.22 23.58
N GLY A 89 -9.75 -10.03 24.13
CA GLY A 89 -9.93 -11.44 23.73
C GLY A 89 -10.48 -11.59 22.31
N VAL A 90 -11.40 -10.71 21.92
CA VAL A 90 -11.98 -10.65 20.58
C VAL A 90 -10.95 -10.16 19.54
N ASN A 91 -10.10 -9.20 19.90
CA ASN A 91 -9.09 -8.64 18.99
C ASN A 91 -8.02 -9.67 18.55
N ARG A 92 -7.71 -10.69 19.36
CA ARG A 92 -6.65 -11.64 19.01
C ARG A 92 -7.14 -12.80 18.13
N VAL A 93 -8.44 -13.12 18.18
CA VAL A 93 -9.03 -14.28 17.48
C VAL A 93 -9.87 -13.87 16.27
N LEU A 94 -10.56 -12.72 16.32
CA LEU A 94 -11.40 -12.22 15.22
C LEU A 94 -10.71 -11.13 14.38
N VAL A 95 -9.62 -10.53 14.87
CA VAL A 95 -9.02 -9.30 14.31
C VAL A 95 -7.50 -9.45 14.14
N ARG A 96 -7.08 -10.44 13.33
CA ARG A 96 -5.82 -10.27 12.58
C ARG A 96 -6.04 -9.15 11.56
N GLY A 97 -5.66 -7.90 11.90
CA GLY A 97 -5.63 -6.80 10.94
C GLY A 97 -6.75 -5.75 11.03
N ALA A 98 -7.24 -5.38 12.22
CA ALA A 98 -7.79 -4.03 12.36
C ALA A 98 -6.61 -3.07 12.22
N GLY A 99 -6.47 -2.50 11.03
CA GLY A 99 -5.46 -1.49 10.75
C GLY A 99 -5.53 -0.37 11.77
N GLU A 100 -4.38 0.24 12.03
CA GLU A 100 -4.16 1.36 12.95
C GLU A 100 -5.28 2.43 12.94
N PHE A 101 -5.94 2.62 11.78
CA PHE A 101 -6.96 3.64 11.53
C PHE A 101 -8.42 3.16 11.51
N TRP A 102 -8.68 1.89 11.84
CA TRP A 102 -10.02 1.30 11.71
C TRP A 102 -11.05 1.90 12.67
N THR A 103 -10.66 2.22 13.90
CA THR A 103 -11.55 2.63 14.99
C THR A 103 -11.27 4.03 15.54
N LEU A 104 -10.35 4.77 14.92
CA LEU A 104 -9.92 6.07 15.43
C LEU A 104 -11.00 7.14 15.29
N THR A 105 -11.07 8.02 16.28
CA THR A 105 -11.73 9.32 16.12
C THR A 105 -10.95 10.19 15.12
N GLU A 106 -11.57 11.26 14.63
CA GLU A 106 -10.90 12.21 13.74
C GLU A 106 -9.64 12.81 14.37
N GLU A 107 -9.70 13.25 15.62
CA GLU A 107 -8.55 13.83 16.32
C GLU A 107 -7.41 12.82 16.49
N GLN A 108 -7.73 11.58 16.89
CA GLN A 108 -6.74 10.52 17.03
C GLN A 108 -6.08 10.13 15.70
N ALA A 109 -6.86 10.12 14.61
CA ALA A 109 -6.34 9.87 13.28
C ALA A 109 -5.46 11.03 12.81
N ARG A 110 -5.89 12.27 13.03
CA ARG A 110 -5.15 13.48 12.66
C ARG A 110 -3.79 13.55 13.35
N GLN A 111 -3.73 13.24 14.65
CA GLN A 111 -2.47 13.20 15.41
C GLN A 111 -1.48 12.18 14.81
N ARG A 112 -1.96 10.97 14.50
CA ARG A 112 -1.11 9.91 13.89
C ARG A 112 -0.67 10.24 12.47
N LEU A 113 -1.58 10.78 11.65
CA LEU A 113 -1.24 11.22 10.30
C LEU A 113 -0.20 12.34 10.32
N ARG A 114 -0.31 13.30 11.24
CA ARG A 114 0.70 14.35 11.43
C ARG A 114 2.05 13.78 11.84
N ALA A 115 2.08 12.89 12.82
CA ALA A 115 3.33 12.23 13.22
C ALA A 115 4.01 11.51 12.05
N GLY A 116 3.23 10.83 11.19
CA GLY A 116 3.75 10.21 9.98
C GLY A 116 4.26 11.20 8.95
N LEU A 117 3.54 12.30 8.72
CA LEU A 117 3.95 13.36 7.80
C LEU A 117 5.20 14.10 8.29
N GLU A 118 5.26 14.46 9.58
CA GLU A 118 6.41 15.11 10.22
C GLU A 118 7.65 14.22 10.13
N SER A 119 7.50 12.92 10.44
CA SER A 119 8.59 11.96 10.31
C SER A 119 9.07 11.83 8.85
N LEU A 120 8.19 11.76 7.86
CA LEU A 120 8.62 11.75 6.45
C LEU A 120 9.28 13.08 6.05
N ALA A 121 8.82 14.21 6.56
CA ALA A 121 9.41 15.52 6.31
C ALA A 121 10.83 15.63 6.87
N ASP A 122 11.12 15.00 8.02
CA ASP A 122 12.49 14.91 8.56
C ASP A 122 13.45 14.16 7.63
N ALA A 123 12.93 13.24 6.81
CA ALA A 123 13.66 12.56 5.73
C ALA A 123 13.61 13.30 4.37
N GLY A 124 13.02 14.50 4.33
CA GLY A 124 12.82 15.29 3.11
C GLY A 124 11.81 14.68 2.12
N ILE A 125 10.90 13.82 2.60
CA ILE A 125 9.92 13.10 1.77
C ILE A 125 8.53 13.73 1.93
N ASP A 126 8.01 14.27 0.83
CA ASP A 126 6.64 14.78 0.75
C ASP A 126 5.71 13.76 0.07
N VAL A 127 4.55 13.50 0.70
CA VAL A 127 3.54 12.56 0.20
C VAL A 127 2.17 13.22 0.10
N VAL A 128 1.40 12.87 -0.93
CA VAL A 128 0.02 13.36 -1.13
C VAL A 128 -1.03 12.26 -0.95
N GLY A 129 -0.57 11.03 -0.74
CA GLY A 129 -1.38 9.83 -0.78
C GLY A 129 -1.34 9.05 0.52
N PHE A 130 -2.46 8.40 0.85
CA PHE A 130 -2.55 7.54 2.02
C PHE A 130 -3.19 6.19 1.69
N THR A 131 -2.53 5.10 2.08
CA THR A 131 -3.19 3.78 2.14
C THR A 131 -3.27 3.38 3.61
N PRO A 132 -4.45 3.25 4.23
CA PRO A 132 -4.53 2.75 5.59
C PRO A 132 -4.05 1.28 5.65
N PRO A 133 -3.33 0.88 6.71
CA PRO A 133 -3.07 -0.53 7.02
C PRO A 133 -4.35 -1.37 6.93
N GLY A 134 -4.26 -2.52 6.25
CA GLY A 134 -5.43 -3.39 5.99
C GLY A 134 -6.53 -2.79 5.12
N TRP A 135 -6.29 -1.62 4.51
CA TRP A 135 -7.27 -0.81 3.79
C TRP A 135 -8.48 -0.34 4.62
N LEU A 136 -8.29 -0.17 5.93
CA LEU A 136 -9.34 0.16 6.88
C LEU A 136 -9.16 1.59 7.44
N ALA A 137 -10.05 2.49 7.04
CA ALA A 137 -10.13 3.86 7.57
C ALA A 137 -11.52 4.15 8.15
N SER A 138 -11.56 4.57 9.41
CA SER A 138 -12.78 5.04 10.07
C SER A 138 -13.37 6.28 9.38
N PRO A 139 -14.65 6.64 9.61
CA PRO A 139 -15.19 7.94 9.19
C PRO A 139 -14.32 9.12 9.67
N GLY A 140 -13.88 9.11 10.93
CA GLY A 140 -12.98 10.13 11.48
C GLY A 140 -11.64 10.19 10.76
N THR A 141 -11.05 9.05 10.40
CA THR A 141 -9.81 9.01 9.60
C THR A 141 -10.03 9.67 8.23
N ARG A 142 -11.14 9.37 7.56
CA ARG A 142 -11.43 9.96 6.24
C ARG A 142 -11.59 11.48 6.30
N HIS A 143 -12.20 12.00 7.37
CA HIS A 143 -12.27 13.44 7.60
C HIS A 143 -10.89 14.04 7.89
N ALA A 144 -10.08 13.40 8.74
CA ALA A 144 -8.73 13.85 9.04
C ALA A 144 -7.85 13.91 7.78
N LEU A 145 -7.93 12.92 6.89
CA LEU A 145 -7.22 12.90 5.62
C LEU A 145 -7.59 14.10 4.74
N ALA A 146 -8.89 14.41 4.61
CA ALA A 146 -9.35 15.57 3.85
C ALA A 146 -8.87 16.88 4.50
N ALA A 147 -8.97 17.00 5.83
CA ALA A 147 -8.55 18.18 6.58
C ALA A 147 -7.03 18.43 6.53
N LEU A 148 -6.23 17.38 6.40
CA LEU A 148 -4.78 17.44 6.26
C LEU A 148 -4.30 17.64 4.80
N GLY A 149 -5.23 17.74 3.84
CA GLY A 149 -4.88 18.06 2.45
C GLY A 149 -4.34 16.88 1.63
N PHE A 150 -4.57 15.63 2.05
CA PHE A 150 -4.26 14.47 1.20
C PHE A 150 -5.05 14.56 -0.11
N ALA A 151 -4.42 14.22 -1.23
CA ALA A 151 -5.05 14.20 -2.54
C ALA A 151 -5.87 12.92 -2.78
N TYR A 152 -5.52 11.82 -2.11
CA TYR A 152 -6.28 10.58 -2.18
C TYR A 152 -6.05 9.67 -0.98
N TRP A 153 -6.97 8.72 -0.81
CA TRP A 153 -6.71 7.52 -0.02
C TRP A 153 -7.22 6.26 -0.72
N THR A 154 -6.79 5.08 -0.25
CA THR A 154 -7.21 3.81 -0.85
C THR A 154 -7.95 2.89 0.13
N SER A 155 -9.09 2.32 -0.31
CA SER A 155 -9.70 1.16 0.36
C SER A 155 -9.28 -0.11 -0.38
N HIS A 156 -9.79 -1.28 0.01
CA HIS A 156 -9.49 -2.52 -0.71
C HIS A 156 -10.12 -2.56 -2.11
N LEU A 157 -11.22 -1.81 -2.31
CA LEU A 157 -12.02 -1.86 -3.53
C LEU A 157 -11.90 -0.61 -4.41
N ALA A 158 -11.31 0.48 -3.90
CA ALA A 158 -11.31 1.75 -4.61
C ALA A 158 -10.17 2.69 -4.23
N VAL A 159 -9.91 3.64 -5.12
CA VAL A 159 -9.13 4.85 -4.88
C VAL A 159 -10.11 6.01 -4.73
N HIS A 160 -10.00 6.74 -3.63
CA HIS A 160 -10.90 7.85 -3.28
C HIS A 160 -10.14 9.15 -3.42
N ARG A 161 -10.51 9.98 -4.41
CA ARG A 161 -9.93 11.31 -4.55
C ARG A 161 -10.46 12.23 -3.45
N LEU A 162 -9.58 13.05 -2.91
CA LEU A 162 -9.87 14.03 -1.87
C LEU A 162 -9.56 15.46 -2.36
N PRO A 163 -10.18 16.48 -1.76
CA PRO A 163 -11.36 16.39 -0.89
C PRO A 163 -12.64 16.15 -1.72
N GLY A 164 -13.50 15.22 -1.28
CA GLY A 164 -14.83 15.01 -1.89
C GLY A 164 -14.85 14.61 -3.38
N GLY A 165 -13.72 14.17 -3.93
CA GLY A 165 -13.58 13.85 -5.34
C GLY A 165 -14.19 12.49 -5.73
N PRO A 166 -14.12 12.13 -7.02
CA PRO A 166 -14.64 10.86 -7.52
C PRO A 166 -13.96 9.65 -6.87
N ILE A 167 -14.75 8.59 -6.70
CA ILE A 167 -14.28 7.28 -6.25
C ILE A 167 -14.08 6.40 -7.49
N ARG A 168 -12.84 5.97 -7.73
CA ARG A 168 -12.52 5.02 -8.80
C ARG A 168 -12.49 3.61 -8.25
N ARG A 169 -13.45 2.78 -8.69
CA ARG A 169 -13.46 1.34 -8.39
C ARG A 169 -12.23 0.69 -9.01
N MET A 170 -11.41 0.09 -8.16
CA MET A 170 -10.14 -0.51 -8.52
C MET A 170 -9.80 -1.54 -7.44
N PRO A 171 -10.26 -2.79 -7.52
CA PRO A 171 -9.98 -3.80 -6.50
C PRO A 171 -8.48 -4.09 -6.38
N ALA A 172 -7.99 -4.28 -5.16
CA ALA A 172 -6.61 -4.67 -4.90
C ALA A 172 -6.49 -6.20 -4.81
N LEU A 173 -5.65 -6.77 -5.66
CA LEU A 173 -5.24 -8.17 -5.59
C LEU A 173 -4.02 -8.27 -4.68
N SER A 174 -4.07 -9.13 -3.67
CA SER A 174 -2.96 -9.39 -2.76
C SER A 174 -2.89 -10.86 -2.37
N HIS A 175 -1.75 -11.30 -1.87
CA HIS A 175 -1.59 -12.63 -1.28
C HIS A 175 -1.88 -12.64 0.23
N ARG A 176 -2.00 -13.86 0.76
CA ARG A 176 -1.99 -14.15 2.20
C ARG A 176 -1.00 -15.30 2.43
N PRO A 177 0.28 -15.00 2.71
CA PRO A 177 1.31 -16.03 2.89
C PRO A 177 1.03 -16.97 4.07
N GLY A 178 1.51 -18.21 4.00
CA GLY A 178 1.54 -19.15 5.13
C GLY A 178 0.23 -19.89 5.44
N GLY A 179 -0.84 -19.70 4.66
CA GLY A 179 -2.07 -20.50 4.76
C GLY A 179 -2.01 -21.80 3.96
N THR A 180 -2.81 -22.80 4.34
CA THR A 180 -2.94 -24.09 3.61
C THR A 180 -3.41 -23.93 2.16
N GLY A 181 -4.02 -22.78 1.83
CA GLY A 181 -4.47 -22.41 0.49
C GLY A 181 -3.48 -21.55 -0.33
N GLU A 182 -2.23 -21.37 0.09
CA GLU A 182 -1.26 -20.45 -0.54
C GLU A 182 -1.14 -20.63 -2.06
N ARG A 183 -1.02 -21.87 -2.54
CA ARG A 183 -0.93 -22.18 -3.98
C ARG A 183 -2.23 -21.84 -4.73
N ALA A 184 -3.38 -22.09 -4.10
CA ALA A 184 -4.68 -21.75 -4.69
C ALA A 184 -4.87 -20.22 -4.74
N GLY A 185 -4.47 -19.51 -3.69
CA GLY A 185 -4.47 -18.03 -3.66
C GLY A 185 -3.55 -17.42 -4.72
N ALA A 186 -2.37 -18.01 -4.94
CA ALA A 186 -1.45 -17.59 -6.00
C ALA A 186 -2.10 -17.71 -7.39
N ARG A 187 -2.76 -18.85 -7.68
CA ARG A 187 -3.50 -19.07 -8.93
C ARG A 187 -4.66 -18.09 -9.08
N LEU A 188 -5.43 -17.89 -8.00
CA LEU A 188 -6.58 -16.98 -8.00
C LEU A 188 -6.17 -15.54 -8.34
N MET A 189 -5.04 -15.05 -7.82
CA MET A 189 -4.53 -13.72 -8.20
C MET A 189 -4.27 -13.63 -9.71
N VAL A 190 -3.57 -14.61 -10.29
CA VAL A 190 -3.24 -14.62 -11.71
C VAL A 190 -4.50 -14.71 -12.57
N ASP A 191 -5.46 -15.56 -12.20
CA ASP A 191 -6.72 -15.72 -12.92
C ASP A 191 -7.62 -14.48 -12.80
N ALA A 192 -7.61 -13.82 -11.64
CA ALA A 192 -8.29 -12.53 -11.45
C ALA A 192 -7.66 -11.44 -12.32
N ALA A 193 -6.33 -11.31 -12.33
CA ALA A 193 -5.61 -10.36 -13.18
C ALA A 193 -5.91 -10.60 -14.66
N ARG A 194 -5.87 -11.85 -15.13
CA ARG A 194 -6.24 -12.23 -16.50
C ARG A 194 -7.68 -11.84 -16.82
N THR A 195 -8.61 -12.08 -15.89
CA THR A 195 -10.02 -11.74 -16.06
C THR A 195 -10.22 -10.23 -16.15
N PHE A 196 -9.65 -9.46 -15.23
CA PHE A 196 -9.75 -8.00 -15.25
C PHE A 196 -9.10 -7.40 -16.50
N ALA A 197 -7.94 -7.91 -16.91
CA ALA A 197 -7.27 -7.48 -18.12
C ALA A 197 -8.11 -7.73 -19.39
N ARG A 198 -8.72 -8.93 -19.50
CA ARG A 198 -9.64 -9.27 -20.60
C ARG A 198 -10.87 -8.34 -20.63
N LEU A 199 -11.41 -8.03 -19.45
CA LEU A 199 -12.55 -7.11 -19.30
C LEU A 199 -12.15 -5.63 -19.34
N ARG A 200 -10.85 -5.32 -19.48
CA ARG A 200 -10.29 -3.96 -19.44
C ARG A 200 -10.68 -3.18 -18.17
N MET A 201 -10.91 -3.89 -17.07
CA MET A 201 -11.30 -3.31 -15.79
C MET A 201 -10.06 -2.79 -15.07
N PRO A 202 -10.05 -1.54 -14.56
CA PRO A 202 -8.97 -1.06 -13.70
C PRO A 202 -8.89 -1.86 -12.40
N PHE A 203 -7.68 -2.23 -11.99
CA PHE A 203 -7.41 -2.93 -10.73
C PHE A 203 -6.01 -2.63 -10.21
N ARG A 204 -5.66 -3.18 -9.04
CA ARG A 204 -4.39 -2.96 -8.37
C ARG A 204 -3.74 -4.27 -7.98
N ILE A 205 -2.41 -4.30 -7.98
CA ILE A 205 -1.61 -5.42 -7.50
C ILE A 205 -0.82 -4.92 -6.29
N ALA A 206 -1.06 -5.52 -5.13
CA ALA A 206 -0.43 -5.17 -3.87
C ALA A 206 0.66 -6.21 -3.52
N LEU A 207 1.90 -5.78 -3.58
CA LEU A 207 3.11 -6.57 -3.31
C LEU A 207 3.50 -6.38 -1.85
N HIS A 208 3.66 -7.47 -1.10
CA HIS A 208 4.08 -7.39 0.31
C HIS A 208 5.48 -7.99 0.49
N PRO A 209 6.24 -7.57 1.52
CA PRO A 209 7.55 -8.15 1.82
C PRO A 209 7.51 -9.67 2.02
N ALA A 210 6.48 -10.15 2.72
CA ALA A 210 6.31 -11.57 3.04
C ALA A 210 6.13 -12.46 1.79
N ASP A 211 5.66 -11.90 0.67
CA ASP A 211 5.50 -12.63 -0.59
C ASP A 211 6.85 -13.11 -1.15
N LEU A 212 7.95 -12.39 -0.89
CA LEU A 212 9.30 -12.75 -1.34
C LEU A 212 9.86 -13.97 -0.63
N THR A 213 9.39 -14.25 0.60
CA THR A 213 9.77 -15.46 1.34
C THR A 213 9.22 -16.74 0.71
N ARG A 214 8.27 -16.60 -0.24
CA ARG A 214 7.58 -17.69 -0.93
C ARG A 214 7.75 -17.53 -2.44
N PRO A 215 8.69 -18.26 -3.09
CA PRO A 215 8.97 -18.10 -4.51
C PRO A 215 7.73 -18.23 -5.43
N GLY A 216 6.74 -19.04 -5.03
CA GLY A 216 5.47 -19.18 -5.76
C GLY A 216 4.60 -17.94 -5.74
N LEU A 217 4.56 -17.19 -4.63
CA LEU A 217 3.80 -15.95 -4.50
C LEU A 217 4.46 -14.84 -5.31
N ARG A 218 5.78 -14.68 -5.17
CA ARG A 218 6.54 -13.73 -6.01
C ARG A 218 6.29 -13.95 -7.50
N ARG A 219 6.41 -15.20 -7.97
CA ARG A 219 6.17 -15.54 -9.39
C ARG A 219 4.73 -15.24 -9.82
N ALA A 220 3.74 -15.45 -8.96
CA ALA A 220 2.35 -15.18 -9.28
C ALA A 220 2.09 -13.67 -9.44
N ALA A 221 2.62 -12.85 -8.54
CA ALA A 221 2.51 -11.40 -8.63
C ALA A 221 3.19 -10.85 -9.90
N LEU A 222 4.42 -11.29 -10.20
CA LEU A 222 5.11 -10.89 -11.43
C LEU A 222 4.36 -11.34 -12.69
N SER A 223 3.87 -12.59 -12.71
CA SER A 223 3.02 -13.09 -13.80
C SER A 223 1.77 -12.24 -14.00
N ALA A 224 1.13 -11.81 -12.91
CA ALA A 224 -0.05 -10.95 -12.98
C ALA A 224 0.28 -9.58 -13.60
N ILE A 225 1.42 -8.98 -13.25
CA ILE A 225 1.90 -7.73 -13.86
C ILE A 225 2.16 -7.94 -15.35
N ASP A 226 2.96 -8.95 -15.71
CA ASP A 226 3.40 -9.22 -17.08
C ASP A 226 2.20 -9.50 -18.01
N LEU A 227 1.24 -10.31 -17.55
CA LEU A 227 -0.02 -10.59 -18.27
C LEU A 227 -0.85 -9.32 -18.50
N THR A 228 -0.87 -8.41 -17.53
CA THR A 228 -1.66 -7.17 -17.60
C THR A 228 -1.07 -6.19 -18.58
N VAL A 229 0.26 -6.03 -18.57
CA VAL A 229 0.99 -5.22 -19.55
C VAL A 229 0.78 -5.79 -20.96
N ALA A 230 0.96 -7.10 -21.15
CA ALA A 230 0.75 -7.76 -22.44
C ALA A 230 -0.68 -7.59 -22.99
N ALA A 231 -1.69 -7.45 -22.12
CA ALA A 231 -3.08 -7.20 -22.51
C ALA A 231 -3.41 -5.72 -22.80
N GLY A 232 -2.40 -4.83 -22.80
CA GLY A 232 -2.57 -3.39 -23.03
C GLY A 232 -2.99 -2.60 -21.78
N GLY A 233 -2.74 -3.16 -20.59
CA GLY A 233 -2.83 -2.41 -19.34
C GLY A 233 -1.73 -1.35 -19.26
N ARG A 234 -2.09 -0.16 -18.79
CA ARG A 234 -1.19 0.98 -18.63
C ARG A 234 -0.82 1.12 -17.16
N PRO A 235 0.42 0.78 -16.75
CA PRO A 235 0.82 0.97 -15.38
C PRO A 235 0.84 2.47 -15.05
N THR A 236 0.38 2.83 -13.85
CA THR A 236 0.37 4.19 -13.34
C THR A 236 0.58 4.17 -11.83
N THR A 237 0.92 5.32 -11.25
CA THR A 237 0.87 5.54 -9.80
C THR A 237 -0.51 6.04 -9.37
N TYR A 238 -0.80 6.05 -8.07
CA TYR A 238 -2.04 6.60 -7.55
C TYR A 238 -2.12 8.12 -7.74
N ARG A 239 -1.04 8.86 -7.47
CA ARG A 239 -0.94 10.31 -7.73
C ARG A 239 -1.33 10.64 -9.18
N ALA A 240 -0.71 9.96 -10.15
CA ALA A 240 -1.01 10.16 -11.56
C ALA A 240 -2.46 9.77 -11.91
N LEU A 241 -3.01 8.72 -11.27
CA LEU A 241 -4.39 8.28 -11.48
C LEU A 241 -5.43 9.32 -11.03
N VAL A 242 -5.13 10.09 -9.97
CA VAL A 242 -6.03 11.13 -9.43
C VAL A 242 -5.72 12.54 -9.95
N GLY A 243 -4.60 12.73 -10.65
CA GLY A 243 -4.19 14.02 -11.21
C GLY A 243 -3.69 15.00 -10.15
N ALA A 244 -2.81 14.54 -9.26
CA ALA A 244 -2.16 15.32 -8.20
C ALA A 244 -0.62 15.31 -8.34
#